data_AF-A0A9W6FVF0-F1
#
_entry.id   AF-A0A9W6FVF0-F1
#
_cell.length_a   1.000
_cell.length_b   1.000
_cell.length_c   1.000
_cell.angle_alpha   90.00
_cell.angle_beta   90.00
_cell.angle_gamma   90.00
#
_symmetry.space_group_name_H-M   'P 1'
#
loop_
_entity.id
_entity.type
_entity.pdbx_description
1 polymer ?
#
loop_
_entity_poly.entity_id
_entity_poly.type
_entity_poly.pdbx_seq_one_letter_code
_entity_poly.pdbx_strand_id
1 'polypeptide(L)'
;MIGEEMFVSLLKLSERRMLNGLIETLAQYGRPETIPYFERALEDDFYRAAAEKAFQKLGKASCDTLVLSAVTLRPGPFVESPSSLERRRSAIRLLNGIGIAPQHWQTLRRLLDEPDEELVVGASKLGMSIASREDRRAISHRLIGLVALAPWHLQEDIEDILTALKDESAGEIAGEVAQRNKQPEDLRARDERLRALLRIQRRFETA
;
A
#
# COMPACT_ATOMS: atom_id res chain seq x y z
N MET A 1 -16.33 17.67 -32.58
CA MET A 1 -15.53 18.78 -32.01
C MET A 1 -15.99 19.23 -30.63
N ILE A 2 -17.29 19.21 -30.29
CA ILE A 2 -17.82 19.69 -28.98
C ILE A 2 -17.15 19.02 -27.75
N GLY A 3 -16.82 17.73 -27.82
CA GLY A 3 -16.21 17.01 -26.69
C GLY A 3 -14.79 17.48 -26.34
N GLU A 4 -14.01 17.95 -27.31
CA GLU A 4 -12.63 18.39 -27.07
C GLU A 4 -12.59 19.74 -26.37
N GLU A 5 -13.39 20.69 -26.84
CA GLU A 5 -13.49 22.04 -26.24
C GLU A 5 -14.02 21.96 -24.80
N MET A 6 -14.99 21.09 -24.56
CA MET A 6 -15.51 20.84 -23.21
C MET A 6 -14.43 20.23 -22.31
N PHE A 7 -13.72 19.20 -22.78
CA PHE A 7 -12.63 18.58 -22.03
C PHE A 7 -11.55 19.60 -21.63
N VAL A 8 -11.06 20.40 -22.60
CA VAL A 8 -10.06 21.45 -22.34
C VAL A 8 -10.59 22.50 -21.36
N SER A 9 -11.87 22.86 -21.46
CA SER A 9 -12.50 23.79 -20.53
C SER A 9 -12.57 23.24 -19.10
N LEU A 10 -12.89 21.95 -18.95
CA LEU A 10 -12.91 21.28 -17.65
C LEU A 10 -11.50 21.17 -17.04
N LEU A 11 -10.48 20.87 -17.85
CA LEU A 11 -9.09 20.87 -17.38
C LEU A 11 -8.67 22.25 -16.86
N LYS A 12 -8.91 23.32 -17.64
CA LYS A 12 -8.64 24.71 -17.22
C LYS A 12 -9.39 25.09 -15.94
N LEU A 13 -10.61 24.58 -15.75
CA LEU A 13 -11.35 24.81 -14.52
C LEU A 13 -10.68 24.11 -13.32
N SER A 14 -10.19 22.87 -13.50
CA SER A 14 -9.54 22.10 -12.43
C SER A 14 -8.21 22.69 -11.96
N GLU A 15 -7.53 23.48 -12.82
CA GLU A 15 -6.36 24.26 -12.43
C GLU A 15 -6.68 25.34 -11.40
N ARG A 16 -7.88 25.92 -11.48
CA ARG A 16 -8.32 27.03 -10.63
C ARG A 16 -9.07 26.55 -9.39
N ARG A 17 -9.89 25.51 -9.56
CA ARG A 17 -10.76 24.99 -8.50
C ARG A 17 -11.08 23.51 -8.74
N MET A 18 -10.73 22.68 -7.77
CA MET A 18 -11.13 21.28 -7.75
C MET A 18 -12.56 21.14 -7.22
N LEU A 19 -13.37 20.28 -7.84
CA LEU A 19 -14.72 19.93 -7.42
C LEU A 19 -14.94 18.44 -7.65
N ASN A 20 -15.68 17.75 -6.78
CA ASN A 20 -15.96 16.31 -6.94
C ASN A 20 -16.62 16.01 -8.29
N GLY A 21 -17.66 16.76 -8.67
CA GLY A 21 -18.30 16.60 -9.97
C GLY A 21 -17.36 16.86 -11.16
N LEU A 22 -16.34 17.70 -10.99
CA LEU A 22 -15.33 17.94 -12.02
C LEU A 22 -14.39 16.74 -12.17
N ILE A 23 -13.90 16.19 -11.06
CA ILE A 23 -13.07 14.97 -11.05
C ILE A 23 -13.83 13.81 -11.70
N GLU A 24 -15.08 13.60 -11.28
CA GLU A 24 -15.93 12.53 -11.81
C GLU A 24 -16.18 12.69 -13.31
N THR A 25 -16.43 13.93 -13.77
CA THR A 25 -16.64 14.23 -15.19
C THR A 25 -15.35 14.00 -15.99
N LEU A 26 -14.20 14.48 -15.51
CA LEU A 26 -12.91 14.26 -16.15
C LEU A 26 -12.57 12.76 -16.23
N ALA A 27 -12.91 11.99 -15.19
CA ALA A 27 -12.73 10.54 -15.18
C ALA A 27 -13.55 9.83 -16.26
N GLN A 28 -14.68 10.40 -16.69
CA GLN A 28 -15.47 9.83 -17.80
C GLN A 28 -14.72 9.87 -19.14
N TYR A 29 -13.85 10.85 -19.35
CA TYR A 29 -13.05 10.94 -20.57
C TYR A 29 -11.94 9.89 -20.62
N GLY A 30 -11.48 9.35 -19.47
CA GLY A 30 -10.47 8.29 -19.41
C GLY A 30 -9.11 8.70 -20.00
N ARG A 31 -8.80 9.99 -19.97
CA ARG A 31 -7.64 10.58 -20.65
C ARG A 31 -6.44 10.73 -19.70
N PRO A 32 -5.23 10.29 -20.06
CA PRO A 32 -4.04 10.40 -19.21
C PRO A 32 -3.73 11.84 -18.74
N GLU A 33 -4.13 12.84 -19.52
CA GLU A 33 -3.97 14.27 -19.20
C GLU A 33 -4.67 14.67 -17.90
N THR A 34 -5.65 13.90 -17.42
CA THR A 34 -6.35 14.17 -16.15
C THR A 34 -5.58 13.67 -14.92
N ILE A 35 -4.57 12.81 -15.10
CA ILE A 35 -3.84 12.15 -14.02
C ILE A 35 -3.23 13.14 -13.01
N PRO A 36 -2.54 14.23 -13.42
CA PRO A 36 -1.95 15.18 -12.46
C PRO A 36 -3.00 15.84 -11.54
N TYR A 37 -4.23 15.99 -12.03
CA TYR A 37 -5.33 16.60 -11.26
C TYR A 37 -5.89 15.63 -10.23
N PHE A 38 -6.03 14.35 -10.60
CA PHE A 38 -6.41 13.30 -9.65
C PHE A 38 -5.34 13.06 -8.60
N GLU A 39 -4.06 13.10 -8.99
CA GLU A 39 -2.94 12.95 -8.06
C GLU A 39 -2.95 14.05 -6.99
N ARG A 40 -3.14 15.31 -7.39
CA ARG A 40 -3.31 16.42 -6.45
C ARG A 40 -4.51 16.22 -5.52
N ALA A 41 -5.62 15.73 -6.08
CA ALA A 41 -6.86 15.51 -5.32
C ALA A 41 -6.74 14.38 -4.27
N LEU A 42 -5.75 13.47 -4.36
CA LEU A 42 -5.51 12.47 -3.32
C LEU A 42 -5.01 13.06 -1.99
N GLU A 43 -4.43 14.27 -2.02
CA GLU A 43 -3.92 14.95 -0.81
C GLU A 43 -5.03 15.62 0.02
N ASP A 44 -6.23 15.73 -0.54
CA ASP A 44 -7.35 16.45 0.06
C ASP A 44 -8.47 15.46 0.42
N ASP A 45 -8.83 15.41 1.71
CA ASP A 45 -9.86 14.50 2.24
C ASP A 45 -11.20 14.66 1.52
N PHE A 46 -11.54 15.88 1.06
CA PHE A 46 -12.82 16.15 0.41
C PHE A 46 -12.89 15.61 -1.02
N TYR A 47 -11.76 15.51 -1.71
CA TYR A 47 -11.67 15.08 -3.11
C TYR A 47 -11.12 13.65 -3.29
N ARG A 48 -10.43 13.10 -2.27
CA ARG A 48 -9.72 11.81 -2.35
C ARG A 48 -10.60 10.67 -2.85
N ALA A 49 -11.81 10.52 -2.32
CA ALA A 49 -12.70 9.43 -2.71
C ALA A 49 -13.10 9.50 -4.20
N ALA A 50 -13.29 10.70 -4.75
CA ALA A 50 -13.57 10.88 -6.17
C ALA A 50 -12.32 10.59 -7.02
N ALA A 51 -11.15 11.01 -6.56
CA ALA A 51 -9.87 10.75 -7.23
C ALA A 51 -9.51 9.26 -7.25
N GLU A 52 -9.73 8.52 -6.15
CA GLU A 52 -9.52 7.07 -6.09
C GLU A 52 -10.37 6.34 -7.13
N LYS A 53 -11.67 6.66 -7.22
CA LYS A 53 -12.57 6.10 -8.25
C LYS A 53 -12.09 6.43 -9.66
N ALA A 54 -11.60 7.65 -9.87
CA ALA A 54 -11.06 8.08 -11.16
C ALA A 54 -9.81 7.27 -11.56
N PHE A 55 -8.90 7.03 -10.62
CA PHE A 55 -7.72 6.19 -10.82
C PHE A 55 -8.08 4.72 -11.11
N GLN A 56 -9.05 4.16 -10.38
CA GLN A 56 -9.56 2.81 -10.67
C GLN A 56 -10.08 2.70 -12.11
N LYS A 57 -10.81 3.73 -12.59
CA LYS A 57 -11.32 3.77 -13.97
C LYS A 57 -10.21 3.88 -15.01
N LEU A 58 -9.14 4.63 -14.72
CA LEU A 58 -7.95 4.69 -15.60
C LEU A 58 -7.15 3.38 -15.59
N GLY A 59 -7.18 2.64 -14.48
CA GLY A 59 -6.51 1.37 -14.32
C GLY A 59 -5.01 1.48 -14.58
N LYS A 60 -4.47 0.58 -15.41
CA LYS A 60 -3.03 0.46 -15.67
C LYS A 60 -2.38 1.71 -16.25
N ALA A 61 -3.14 2.55 -16.95
CA ALA A 61 -2.62 3.82 -17.50
C ALA A 61 -2.14 4.79 -16.41
N SER A 62 -2.54 4.58 -15.16
CA SER A 62 -2.15 5.40 -14.02
C SER A 62 -1.03 4.83 -13.15
N CYS A 63 -0.54 3.61 -13.45
CA CYS A 63 0.43 2.92 -12.60
C CYS A 63 1.70 3.73 -12.35
N ASP A 64 2.30 4.31 -13.39
CA ASP A 64 3.57 5.05 -13.25
C ASP A 64 3.42 6.24 -12.29
N THR A 65 2.32 6.99 -12.43
CA THR A 65 2.05 8.11 -11.52
C THR A 65 1.74 7.64 -10.12
N LEU A 66 0.95 6.57 -9.94
CA LEU A 66 0.65 6.03 -8.61
C LEU A 66 1.89 5.45 -7.92
N VAL A 67 2.79 4.81 -8.66
CA VAL A 67 4.10 4.34 -8.16
C VAL A 67 4.91 5.53 -7.68
N LEU A 68 5.07 6.57 -8.51
CA LEU A 68 5.77 7.79 -8.11
C LEU A 68 5.12 8.42 -6.88
N SER A 69 3.79 8.47 -6.85
CA SER A 69 3.03 9.03 -5.74
C SER A 69 3.25 8.26 -4.45
N ALA A 70 3.18 6.93 -4.45
CA ALA A 70 3.38 6.09 -3.27
C ALA A 70 4.75 6.33 -2.61
N VAL A 71 5.76 6.67 -3.40
CA VAL A 71 7.14 6.75 -2.94
C VAL A 71 7.68 8.17 -2.75
N THR A 72 6.94 9.20 -3.17
CA THR A 72 7.40 10.60 -3.07
C THR A 72 6.86 11.23 -1.81
N LEU A 73 7.74 11.72 -0.94
CA LEU A 73 7.37 12.56 0.19
C LEU A 73 7.14 14.00 -0.28
N ARG A 74 6.13 14.66 0.31
CA ARG A 74 5.84 16.08 0.06
C ARG A 74 5.66 16.84 1.39
N PRO A 75 6.14 18.09 1.49
CA PRO A 75 6.60 18.96 0.39
C PRO A 75 8.06 18.75 -0.01
N GLY A 76 8.83 17.94 0.71
CA GLY A 76 10.24 17.70 0.40
C GLY A 76 10.69 16.27 0.74
N PRO A 77 11.94 15.92 0.41
CA PRO A 77 12.44 14.54 0.52
C PRO A 77 12.64 14.03 1.96
N PHE A 78 12.58 14.91 2.96
CA PHE A 78 12.81 14.56 4.37
C PHE A 78 11.67 14.99 5.30
N VAL A 79 10.63 15.63 4.76
CA VAL A 79 9.51 16.18 5.55
C VAL A 79 8.22 15.79 4.84
N GLU A 80 7.34 15.12 5.57
CA GLU A 80 6.04 14.68 5.09
C GLU A 80 4.91 15.41 5.83
N SER A 81 3.98 15.97 5.07
CA SER A 81 2.70 16.45 5.61
C SER A 81 1.71 15.29 5.77
N PRO A 82 0.70 15.40 6.67
CA PRO A 82 -0.35 14.39 6.79
C PRO A 82 -1.07 14.10 5.46
N SER A 83 -1.37 15.14 4.69
CA SER A 83 -1.96 15.02 3.35
C SER A 83 -1.10 14.22 2.37
N SER A 84 0.23 14.36 2.43
CA SER A 84 1.15 13.58 1.60
C SER A 84 1.14 12.10 2.00
N LEU A 85 1.16 11.80 3.30
CA LEU A 85 1.08 10.42 3.78
C LEU A 85 -0.22 9.75 3.31
N GLU A 86 -1.35 10.43 3.44
CA GLU A 86 -2.65 9.94 2.97
C GLU A 86 -2.68 9.73 1.45
N ARG A 87 -2.06 10.60 0.67
CA ARG A 87 -1.88 10.37 -0.78
C ARG A 87 -1.06 9.11 -1.05
N ARG A 88 0.05 8.88 -0.33
CA ARG A 88 0.90 7.69 -0.50
C ARG A 88 0.15 6.41 -0.15
N ARG A 89 -0.57 6.40 0.97
CA ARG A 89 -1.44 5.29 1.40
C ARG A 89 -2.56 5.01 0.40
N SER A 90 -3.16 6.06 -0.15
CA SER A 90 -4.18 5.91 -1.20
C SER A 90 -3.59 5.33 -2.48
N ALA A 91 -2.40 5.79 -2.88
CA ALA A 91 -1.70 5.26 -4.03
C ALA A 91 -1.36 3.77 -3.88
N ILE A 92 -0.84 3.33 -2.72
CA ILE A 92 -0.54 1.91 -2.51
C ILE A 92 -1.80 1.04 -2.49
N ARG A 93 -2.92 1.51 -1.92
CA ARG A 93 -4.22 0.82 -1.97
C ARG A 93 -4.72 0.69 -3.41
N LEU A 94 -4.63 1.75 -4.21
CA LEU A 94 -5.00 1.74 -5.62
C LEU A 94 -4.14 0.76 -6.43
N LEU A 95 -2.82 0.76 -6.23
CA LEU A 95 -1.91 -0.16 -6.89
C LEU A 95 -2.23 -1.62 -6.57
N ASN A 96 -2.63 -1.94 -5.33
CA ASN A 96 -3.07 -3.30 -4.96
C ASN A 96 -4.34 -3.73 -5.70
N GLY A 97 -5.28 -2.80 -5.96
CA GLY A 97 -6.48 -3.08 -6.74
C GLY A 97 -6.25 -3.16 -8.25
N ILE A 98 -5.36 -2.34 -8.79
CA ILE A 98 -5.08 -2.26 -10.24
C ILE A 98 -4.08 -3.35 -10.69
N GLY A 99 -3.17 -3.75 -9.79
CA GLY A 99 -2.01 -4.55 -10.10
C GLY A 99 -0.87 -3.72 -10.72
N ILE A 100 0.35 -4.25 -10.69
CA ILE A 100 1.55 -3.59 -11.22
C ILE A 100 2.39 -4.54 -12.07
N ALA A 101 3.18 -3.97 -12.97
CA ALA A 101 4.22 -4.71 -13.68
C ALA A 101 5.44 -4.97 -12.77
N PRO A 102 6.18 -6.09 -12.95
CA PRO A 102 7.36 -6.41 -12.14
C PRO A 102 8.42 -5.30 -12.09
N GLN A 103 8.56 -4.51 -13.16
CA GLN A 103 9.52 -3.40 -13.22
C GLN A 103 9.26 -2.31 -12.16
N HIS A 104 8.02 -2.13 -11.70
CA HIS A 104 7.68 -1.16 -10.66
C HIS A 104 8.11 -1.61 -9.26
N TRP A 105 8.35 -2.91 -9.07
CA TRP A 105 8.74 -3.46 -7.79
C TRP A 105 10.03 -2.85 -7.26
N GLN A 106 11.02 -2.62 -8.12
CA GLN A 106 12.31 -2.04 -7.71
C GLN A 106 12.17 -0.66 -7.07
N THR A 107 11.16 0.11 -7.48
CA THR A 107 10.84 1.42 -6.88
C THR A 107 10.05 1.26 -5.59
N LEU A 108 9.07 0.36 -5.56
CA LEU A 108 8.17 0.17 -4.42
C LEU A 108 8.80 -0.60 -3.25
N ARG A 109 9.80 -1.45 -3.50
CA ARG A 109 10.44 -2.25 -2.43
C ARG A 109 11.00 -1.40 -1.30
N ARG A 110 11.38 -0.14 -1.58
CA ARG A 110 11.87 0.80 -0.55
C ARG A 110 10.80 1.16 0.48
N LEU A 111 9.53 0.94 0.17
CA LEU A 111 8.42 1.15 1.11
C LEU A 111 8.44 0.14 2.26
N LEU A 112 9.17 -0.97 2.15
CA LEU A 112 9.33 -1.94 3.23
C LEU A 112 10.12 -1.37 4.42
N ASP A 113 10.94 -0.35 4.17
CA ASP A 113 11.74 0.36 5.18
C ASP A 113 11.00 1.56 5.78
N GLU A 114 9.77 1.84 5.36
CA GLU A 114 9.00 2.96 5.88
C GLU A 114 8.58 2.72 7.34
N PRO A 115 8.45 3.80 8.13
CA PRO A 115 7.92 3.71 9.48
C PRO A 115 6.41 3.45 9.48
N ASP A 116 5.70 3.87 8.43
CA ASP A 116 4.26 3.73 8.32
C ASP A 116 3.85 2.28 7.99
N GLU A 117 3.11 1.64 8.88
CA GLU A 117 2.77 0.22 8.74
C GLU A 117 1.81 -0.04 7.57
N GLU A 118 0.91 0.90 7.24
CA GLU A 118 0.00 0.75 6.09
C GLU A 118 0.78 0.72 4.76
N LEU A 119 1.80 1.56 4.61
CA LEU A 119 2.69 1.52 3.44
C LEU A 119 3.48 0.21 3.36
N VAL A 120 4.02 -0.28 4.48
CA VAL A 120 4.78 -1.54 4.52
C VAL A 120 3.88 -2.72 4.15
N VAL A 121 2.69 -2.82 4.74
CA VAL A 121 1.72 -3.89 4.45
C VAL A 121 1.23 -3.80 3.00
N GLY A 122 0.90 -2.60 2.53
CA GLY A 122 0.47 -2.36 1.15
C GLY A 122 1.54 -2.75 0.12
N ALA A 123 2.81 -2.43 0.38
CA ALA A 123 3.93 -2.83 -0.48
C ALA A 123 4.19 -4.35 -0.40
N SER A 124 4.05 -4.94 0.77
CA SER A 124 4.20 -6.39 0.97
C SER A 124 3.19 -7.18 0.14
N LYS A 125 1.91 -6.76 0.12
CA LYS A 125 0.86 -7.36 -0.71
C LYS A 125 1.22 -7.37 -2.19
N LEU A 126 1.73 -6.24 -2.71
CA LEU A 126 2.20 -6.15 -4.09
C LEU A 126 3.36 -7.13 -4.35
N GLY A 127 4.34 -7.14 -3.43
CA GLY A 127 5.55 -7.95 -3.55
C GLY A 127 5.28 -9.46 -3.57
N MET A 128 4.26 -9.97 -2.89
CA MET A 128 3.94 -11.41 -2.90
C MET A 128 3.88 -12.02 -4.30
N SER A 129 3.29 -11.27 -5.25
CA SER A 129 3.02 -11.77 -6.60
C SER A 129 4.15 -11.54 -7.61
N ILE A 130 4.99 -10.52 -7.39
CA ILE A 130 5.98 -10.07 -8.39
C ILE A 130 7.42 -10.08 -7.88
N ALA A 131 7.63 -10.14 -6.56
CA ALA A 131 8.95 -10.00 -5.99
C ALA A 131 9.76 -11.30 -6.13
N SER A 132 11.08 -11.14 -6.14
CA SER A 132 12.00 -12.27 -6.10
C SER A 132 11.86 -13.05 -4.79
N ARG A 133 12.34 -14.31 -4.76
CA ARG A 133 12.34 -15.10 -3.52
C ARG A 133 13.12 -14.42 -2.39
N GLU A 134 14.19 -13.70 -2.72
CA GLU A 134 14.99 -12.94 -1.75
C GLU A 134 14.18 -11.78 -1.16
N ASP A 135 13.52 -10.98 -2.01
CA ASP A 135 12.66 -9.90 -1.55
C ASP A 135 11.47 -10.42 -0.73
N ARG A 136 10.88 -11.58 -1.11
CA ARG A 136 9.79 -12.19 -0.33
C ARG A 136 10.25 -12.62 1.07
N ARG A 137 11.49 -13.10 1.22
CA ARG A 137 12.08 -13.32 2.55
C ARG A 137 12.24 -12.02 3.33
N ALA A 138 12.69 -10.95 2.69
CA ALA A 138 12.81 -9.64 3.33
C ALA A 138 11.44 -9.10 3.79
N ILE A 139 10.39 -9.27 2.97
CA ILE A 139 9.00 -8.99 3.32
C ILE A 139 8.60 -9.80 4.56
N SER A 140 8.81 -11.12 4.54
CA SER A 140 8.47 -11.98 5.69
C SER A 140 9.17 -11.53 6.97
N HIS A 141 10.48 -11.29 6.92
CA HIS A 141 11.26 -10.80 8.06
C HIS A 141 10.68 -9.51 8.65
N ARG A 142 10.41 -8.53 7.78
CA ARG A 142 9.84 -7.24 8.18
C ARG A 142 8.47 -7.40 8.84
N LEU A 143 7.60 -8.22 8.26
CA LEU A 143 6.24 -8.46 8.75
C LEU A 143 6.20 -9.25 10.07
N ILE A 144 7.10 -10.20 10.28
CA ILE A 144 7.26 -10.90 11.58
C ILE A 144 7.59 -9.89 12.69
N GLY A 145 8.42 -8.90 12.39
CA GLY A 145 8.72 -7.79 13.31
C GLY A 145 7.49 -6.92 13.60
N LEU A 146 6.60 -6.72 12.63
CA LEU A 146 5.46 -5.81 12.74
C LEU A 146 4.18 -6.44 13.30
N VAL A 147 3.98 -7.75 13.19
CA VAL A 147 2.68 -8.41 13.44
C VAL A 147 2.00 -8.06 14.78
N ALA A 148 2.77 -7.76 15.83
CA ALA A 148 2.23 -7.38 17.14
C ALA A 148 2.23 -5.88 17.42
N LEU A 149 2.96 -5.10 16.62
CA LEU A 149 3.09 -3.65 16.77
C LEU A 149 2.11 -2.90 15.87
N ALA A 150 1.75 -3.51 14.74
CA ALA A 150 0.83 -2.93 13.79
C ALA A 150 -0.57 -2.74 14.41
N PRO A 151 -1.30 -1.68 14.00
CA PRO A 151 -2.71 -1.51 14.33
C PRO A 151 -3.53 -2.78 14.06
N TRP A 152 -4.52 -3.06 14.91
CA TRP A 152 -5.30 -4.29 14.86
C TRP A 152 -5.89 -4.60 13.48
N HIS A 153 -6.29 -3.58 12.72
CA HIS A 153 -6.88 -3.73 11.38
C HIS A 153 -5.87 -4.16 10.30
N LEU A 154 -4.56 -4.04 10.55
CA LEU A 154 -3.49 -4.54 9.67
C LEU A 154 -2.98 -5.92 10.09
N GLN A 155 -3.26 -6.38 11.32
CA GLN A 155 -2.73 -7.64 11.80
C GLN A 155 -3.24 -8.83 10.99
N GLU A 156 -4.52 -8.83 10.61
CA GLU A 156 -5.10 -9.86 9.75
C GLU A 156 -4.42 -9.91 8.39
N ASP A 157 -4.22 -8.76 7.76
CA ASP A 157 -3.48 -8.64 6.50
C ASP A 157 -2.04 -9.19 6.62
N ILE A 158 -1.34 -8.87 7.72
CA ILE A 158 0.00 -9.37 7.98
C ILE A 158 0.00 -10.89 8.14
N GLU A 159 -0.93 -11.45 8.90
CA GLU A 159 -1.08 -12.89 9.08
C GLU A 159 -1.36 -13.59 7.74
N ASP A 160 -2.22 -13.02 6.90
CA ASP A 160 -2.57 -13.56 5.57
C ASP A 160 -1.36 -13.55 4.63
N ILE A 161 -0.60 -12.44 4.60
CA ILE A 161 0.63 -12.34 3.79
C ILE A 161 1.66 -13.37 4.25
N LEU A 162 1.92 -13.47 5.56
CA LEU A 162 2.88 -14.45 6.09
C LEU A 162 2.42 -15.88 5.84
N THR A 163 1.11 -16.14 5.92
CA THR A 163 0.53 -17.45 5.59
C THR A 163 0.80 -17.82 4.12
N ALA A 164 0.57 -16.87 3.21
CA ALA A 164 0.81 -17.06 1.78
C ALA A 164 2.31 -17.15 1.43
N LEU A 165 3.19 -16.60 2.25
CA LEU A 165 4.65 -16.69 2.16
C LEU A 165 5.22 -17.81 3.05
N LYS A 166 4.49 -18.93 3.22
CA LYS A 166 4.89 -20.05 4.09
C LYS A 166 6.31 -20.55 3.79
N ASP A 167 6.64 -20.75 2.51
CA ASP A 167 7.94 -21.28 2.09
C ASP A 167 9.11 -20.35 2.43
N GLU A 168 8.86 -19.05 2.48
CA GLU A 168 9.85 -18.03 2.85
C GLU A 168 9.89 -17.74 4.36
N SER A 169 8.77 -17.85 5.06
CA SER A 169 8.61 -17.38 6.45
C SER A 169 8.66 -18.47 7.52
N ALA A 170 8.34 -19.73 7.20
CA ALA A 170 8.12 -20.77 8.21
C ALA A 170 9.32 -21.00 9.14
N GLY A 171 10.54 -21.03 8.60
CA GLY A 171 11.75 -21.23 9.39
C GLY A 171 12.02 -20.09 10.36
N GLU A 172 11.78 -18.86 9.93
CA GLU A 172 12.00 -17.66 10.75
C GLU A 172 10.93 -17.55 11.86
N ILE A 173 9.66 -17.80 11.52
CA ILE A 173 8.57 -17.86 12.49
C ILE A 173 8.86 -18.92 13.55
N ALA A 174 9.29 -20.12 13.15
CA ALA A 174 9.66 -21.18 14.09
C ALA A 174 10.80 -20.75 15.02
N GLY A 175 11.82 -20.05 14.49
CA GLY A 175 12.92 -19.49 15.26
C GLY A 175 12.46 -18.47 16.30
N GLU A 176 11.66 -17.48 15.90
CA GLU A 176 11.13 -16.43 16.78
C GLU A 176 10.21 -17.02 17.86
N VAL A 177 9.35 -17.99 17.52
CA VAL A 177 8.51 -18.73 18.47
C VAL A 177 9.37 -19.50 19.47
N ALA A 178 10.39 -20.24 19.00
CA ALA A 178 11.29 -20.99 19.87
C ALA A 178 12.08 -20.07 20.82
N GLN A 179 12.51 -18.91 20.34
CA GLN A 179 13.20 -17.91 21.15
C GLN A 179 12.29 -17.34 22.24
N ARG A 180 11.07 -16.93 21.89
CA ARG A 180 10.08 -16.38 22.84
C ARG A 180 9.62 -17.42 23.85
N ASN A 181 9.53 -18.69 23.46
CA ASN A 181 9.19 -19.77 24.39
C ASN A 181 10.23 -20.01 25.50
N LYS A 182 11.46 -19.48 25.37
CA LYS A 182 12.46 -19.52 26.44
C LYS A 182 12.23 -18.46 27.53
N GLN A 183 11.32 -17.51 27.32
CA GLN A 183 11.00 -16.49 28.30
C GLN A 183 10.19 -17.08 29.49
N PRO A 184 10.28 -16.47 30.68
CA PRO A 184 9.40 -16.75 31.81
C PRO A 184 7.92 -16.79 31.42
N GLU A 185 7.14 -17.66 32.08
CA GLU A 185 5.73 -17.91 31.76
C GLU A 185 4.86 -16.64 31.83
N ASP A 186 5.11 -15.78 32.80
CA ASP A 186 4.41 -14.50 32.98
C ASP A 186 4.64 -13.54 31.82
N LEU A 187 5.86 -13.50 31.26
CA LEU A 187 6.17 -12.72 30.07
C LEU A 187 5.54 -13.34 28.82
N ARG A 188 5.63 -14.67 28.66
CA ARG A 188 5.03 -15.39 27.52
C ARG A 188 3.52 -15.21 27.46
N ALA A 189 2.84 -15.24 28.59
CA ALA A 189 1.38 -15.07 28.65
C ALA A 189 0.92 -13.71 28.10
N ARG A 190 1.76 -12.67 28.21
CA ARG A 190 1.47 -11.31 27.75
C ARG A 190 2.06 -11.00 26.37
N ASP A 191 2.82 -11.91 25.78
CA ASP A 191 3.50 -11.71 24.51
C ASP A 191 2.52 -11.78 23.32
N GLU A 192 2.07 -10.61 22.86
CA GLU A 192 1.19 -10.47 21.69
C GLU A 192 1.84 -11.02 20.41
N ARG A 193 3.16 -10.88 20.25
CA ARG A 193 3.86 -11.42 19.08
C ARG A 193 3.87 -12.92 19.09
N LEU A 194 4.18 -13.55 20.23
CA LEU A 194 4.10 -15.00 20.35
C LEU A 194 2.69 -15.52 20.01
N ARG A 195 1.64 -14.86 20.53
CA ARG A 195 0.26 -15.22 20.21
C ARG A 195 -0.05 -15.12 18.71
N ALA A 196 0.37 -14.04 18.04
CA ALA A 196 0.16 -13.87 16.61
C ALA A 196 0.91 -14.93 15.78
N LEU A 197 2.20 -15.18 16.09
CA LEU A 197 3.00 -16.18 15.39
C LEU A 197 2.44 -17.61 15.57
N LEU A 198 1.93 -17.94 16.75
CA LEU A 198 1.25 -19.22 16.99
C LEU A 198 -0.08 -19.35 16.23
N ARG A 199 -0.77 -18.24 15.90
CA ARG A 199 -1.93 -18.29 15.00
C ARG A 199 -1.50 -18.60 13.57
N ILE A 200 -0.44 -17.93 13.09
CA ILE A 200 0.10 -18.16 11.73
C ILE A 200 0.59 -19.61 11.58
N GLN A 201 1.33 -20.15 12.56
CA GLN A 201 1.77 -21.54 12.53
C GLN A 201 0.59 -22.52 12.44
N ARG A 202 -0.50 -22.27 13.17
CA ARG A 202 -1.72 -23.09 13.05
C ARG A 202 -2.34 -23.00 11.66
N ARG A 203 -2.33 -21.83 11.03
CA ARG A 203 -2.81 -21.66 9.64
C ARG A 203 -1.95 -22.45 8.64
N PHE A 204 -0.64 -22.56 8.86
CA PHE A 204 0.24 -23.39 8.02
C PHE A 204 -0.12 -24.87 8.03
N GLU A 205 -0.70 -25.39 9.11
CA GLU A 205 -1.09 -26.80 9.22
C GLU A 205 -2.42 -27.08 8.51
N THR A 206 -3.25 -26.05 8.33
CA THR A 206 -4.59 -26.16 7.71
C THR A 206 -4.64 -25.83 6.22
N ALA A 207 -3.57 -25.26 5.67
CA ALA A 207 -3.45 -24.84 4.26
C ALA A 207 -2.59 -25.83 3.45
#